data_AF-K1UUQ3-F1
#
_entry.id   AF-K1UUQ3-F1
#
_cell.length_a   1.000
_cell.length_b   1.000
_cell.length_c   1.000
_cell.angle_alpha   90.00
_cell.angle_beta   90.00
_cell.angle_gamma   90.00
#
_symmetry.space_group_name_H-M   'P 1'
#
loop_
_entity.id
_entity.type
_entity.pdbx_description
1 polymer ?
#
loop_
_entity_poly.entity_id
_entity_poly.type
_entity_poly.pdbx_seq_one_letter_code
_entity_poly.pdbx_strand_id
1 'polypeptide(L)' 'MDVNTLKSVYFIGAGGIGMSALVRYFLSKGKKVGGYDRTPSELTEKLIEEGAAIHYEESTELITDAFRDPATTLVVYTPA' A
#
# COMPACT_ATOMS: atom_id res chain seq x y z
N MET A 1 -7.68 -4.48 16.40
CA MET A 1 -6.40 -3.91 15.94
C MET A 1 -6.50 -2.40 16.08
N ASP A 2 -5.55 -1.74 16.74
CA ASP A 2 -5.56 -0.28 16.83
C ASP A 2 -4.81 0.32 15.63
N VAL A 3 -5.54 0.98 14.74
CA VAL A 3 -4.98 1.61 13.54
C VAL A 3 -4.09 2.81 13.91
N ASN A 4 -4.25 3.37 15.11
CA ASN A 4 -3.48 4.53 15.53
C ASN A 4 -2.02 4.19 15.80
N THR A 5 -1.71 2.95 16.21
CA THR A 5 -0.34 2.50 16.48
C THR A 5 0.45 2.17 15.21
N LEU A 6 -0.22 2.03 14.07
CA LEU A 6 0.42 1.76 12.78
C LEU A 6 1.16 2.99 12.26
N LYS A 7 2.35 2.79 11.71
CA LYS A 7 3.12 3.83 11.00
C LYS A 7 2.93 3.73 9.49
N SER A 8 2.74 2.51 8.99
CA SER A 8 2.63 2.25 7.56
C SER A 8 1.70 1.09 7.24
N VAL A 9 1.22 1.07 6.00
CA VAL A 9 0.38 0.00 5.45
C VAL A 9 0.91 -0.38 4.08
N TYR A 10 1.04 -1.68 3.83
CA TYR A 10 1.55 -2.22 2.58
C TYR A 10 0.51 -3.14 1.92
N PHE A 11 0.19 -2.86 0.66
CA PHE A 11 -0.87 -3.55 -0.08
C PHE A 11 -0.31 -4.50 -1.13
N ILE A 12 -0.75 -5.77 -1.15
CA ILE A 12 -0.50 -6.70 -2.26
C ILE A 12 -1.80 -6.81 -3.06
N GLY A 13 -1.79 -6.31 -4.30
CA GLY A 13 -2.99 -6.08 -5.11
C GLY A 13 -3.58 -4.68 -4.90
N ALA A 14 -2.73 -3.64 -4.89
CA ALA A 14 -3.14 -2.27 -4.58
C ALA A 14 -4.15 -1.67 -5.59
N GLY A 15 -4.17 -2.16 -6.83
CA GLY A 15 -5.01 -1.72 -7.93
C GLY A 15 -6.43 -2.28 -7.93
N GLY A 16 -6.78 -3.18 -7.00
CA GLY A 16 -8.17 -3.62 -6.85
C GLY A 16 -9.08 -2.46 -6.43
N ILE A 17 -10.30 -2.38 -6.98
CA ILE A 17 -11.26 -1.29 -6.69
C ILE A 17 -11.48 -1.13 -5.17
N GLY A 18 -11.71 -2.23 -4.45
CA GLY A 18 -11.85 -2.20 -2.99
C GLY A 18 -10.57 -1.80 -2.26
N MET A 19 -9.41 -2.22 -2.78
CA MET A 19 -8.10 -1.95 -2.18
C MET A 19 -7.73 -0.47 -2.32
N SER A 20 -8.04 0.14 -3.46
CA SER A 20 -7.78 1.56 -3.70
C SER A 20 -8.51 2.48 -2.72
N ALA A 21 -9.71 2.11 -2.27
CA ALA A 21 -10.45 2.85 -1.25
C ALA A 21 -9.74 2.79 0.12
N LEU A 22 -9.15 1.64 0.46
CA LEU A 22 -8.37 1.47 1.68
C LEU A 22 -7.03 2.21 1.60
N VAL A 23 -6.36 2.19 0.45
CA VAL A 23 -5.14 2.99 0.21
C VAL A 23 -5.41 4.47 0.51
N ARG A 24 -6.45 5.04 -0.10
CA ARG A 24 -6.88 6.43 0.13
C ARG A 24 -7.24 6.70 1.58
N TYR A 25 -7.94 5.78 2.22
CA TYR A 25 -8.27 5.91 3.64
C TYR A 25 -7.00 6.05 4.49
N PHE A 26 -5.99 5.21 4.31
CA PHE A 26 -4.75 5.29 5.10
C PHE A 26 -3.88 6.50 4.75
N LEU A 27 -3.84 6.91 3.48
CA LEU A 27 -3.22 8.17 3.07
C LEU A 27 -3.89 9.36 3.79
N SER A 28 -5.23 9.39 3.84
CA SER A 28 -5.98 10.45 4.54
C SER A 28 -5.73 10.49 6.06
N LYS A 29 -5.29 9.36 6.64
CA LYS A 29 -4.88 9.25 8.05
C LYS A 29 -3.41 9.60 8.27
N GLY A 30 -2.71 10.08 7.25
CA GLY A 30 -1.29 10.47 7.32
C GLY A 30 -0.35 9.27 7.49
N LYS A 31 -0.81 8.05 7.21
CA LYS A 31 0.05 6.86 7.27
C LYS A 31 0.88 6.77 5.99
N LYS A 32 2.07 6.19 6.07
CA LYS A 32 2.80 5.82 4.86
C LYS A 32 2.07 4.66 4.19
N VAL A 33 1.77 4.79 2.91
CA VAL A 33 1.09 3.73 2.16
C VAL A 33 1.97 3.30 1.00
N GLY A 34 2.14 2.00 0.85
CA GLY A 34 2.88 1.40 -0.25
C GLY A 34 2.16 0.16 -0.74
N GLY A 35 2.62 -0.38 -1.86
CA GLY A 35 2.07 -1.63 -2.34
C GLY A 35 2.72 -2.15 -3.59
N TYR A 36 2.20 -3.29 -4.00
CA TYR A 36 2.52 -3.98 -5.24
C TYR A 36 1.21 -4.22 -5.99
N ASP A 37 1.25 -4.01 -7.30
CA ASP A 37 0.24 -4.55 -8.22
C ASP A 37 0.95 -5.07 -9.47
N ARG A 38 0.46 -6.15 -10.08
CA ARG A 38 1.15 -6.73 -11.23
C ARG A 38 1.03 -5.88 -12.49
N THR A 39 -0.06 -5.13 -12.64
CA THR A 39 -0.37 -4.44 -13.90
C THR A 39 -0.65 -2.96 -13.63
N PRO A 40 0.07 -2.04 -14.30
CA PRO A 40 -0.24 -0.62 -14.24
C PRO A 40 -1.67 -0.34 -14.68
N SER A 41 -2.32 0.60 -13.99
CA SER A 41 -3.67 1.06 -14.30
C SER A 41 -3.79 2.54 -13.98
N GLU A 42 -4.77 3.20 -14.58
CA GLU A 42 -5.11 4.59 -14.23
C GLU A 42 -5.38 4.76 -12.73
N LEU A 43 -5.91 3.72 -12.08
CA LEU A 43 -6.16 3.71 -10.65
C LEU A 43 -4.86 3.71 -9.85
N THR A 44 -3.92 2.80 -10.15
CA THR A 44 -2.63 2.75 -9.44
C THR A 44 -1.76 3.97 -9.72
N GLU A 45 -1.83 4.55 -10.92
CA GLU A 45 -1.17 5.81 -11.27
C GLU A 45 -1.70 6.97 -10.41
N LYS A 46 -3.02 7.14 -10.29
CA LYS A 46 -3.62 8.15 -9.40
C LYS A 46 -3.23 7.95 -7.94
N LEU A 47 -3.19 6.70 -7.47
CA LEU A 47 -2.77 6.42 -6.09
C LEU A 47 -1.29 6.83 -5.85
N ILE A 48 -0.42 6.67 -6.85
CA ILE A 48 0.98 7.13 -6.79
C ILE A 48 1.03 8.67 -6.74
N GLU A 49 0.25 9.36 -7.57
CA GLU A 49 0.12 10.83 -7.53
C GLU A 49 -0.41 11.34 -6.18
N GLU A 50 -1.32 10.58 -5.55
CA GLU A 50 -1.85 10.82 -4.20
C GLU A 50 -0.84 10.51 -3.07
N GLY A 51 0.34 9.96 -3.41
CA GLY A 51 1.45 9.74 -2.48
C GLY A 51 1.68 8.28 -2.06
N ALA A 52 1.02 7.30 -2.68
CA ALA A 52 1.29 5.90 -2.42
C ALA A 52 2.58 5.42 -3.11
N ALA A 53 3.42 4.68 -2.40
CA ALA A 53 4.61 4.03 -2.96
C ALA A 53 4.25 2.67 -3.57
N ILE A 54 3.61 2.68 -4.75
CA ILE A 54 3.24 1.46 -5.48
C ILE A 54 4.31 1.12 -6.51
N HIS A 55 4.67 -0.15 -6.58
CA HIS A 55 5.55 -0.69 -7.62
C HIS A 55 4.87 -1.84 -8.37
N TYR A 56 5.38 -2.16 -9.56
CA TYR A 56 4.74 -3.11 -10.48
C TYR A 56 5.53 -4.41 -10.71
N GLU A 57 6.72 -4.51 -10.12
CA GLU A 57 7.60 -5.66 -10.29
C GLU A 57 7.55 -6.54 -9.05
N GLU A 58 7.49 -7.86 -9.23
CA GLU A 58 7.41 -8.80 -8.11
C GLU A 58 8.78 -8.97 -7.44
N SER A 59 9.24 -7.91 -6.76
CA SER A 59 10.53 -7.84 -6.10
C SER A 59 10.42 -7.29 -4.69
N THR A 60 10.91 -8.06 -3.72
CA THR A 60 10.98 -7.63 -2.31
C THR A 60 11.99 -6.51 -2.09
N GLU A 61 12.89 -6.26 -3.03
CA GLU A 61 13.87 -5.16 -2.93
C GLU A 61 13.21 -3.79 -3.07
N LEU A 62 12.07 -3.73 -3.77
CA LEU A 62 11.28 -2.51 -3.96
C LEU A 62 10.45 -2.13 -2.73
N ILE A 63 10.37 -3.01 -1.73
CA ILE A 63 9.75 -2.72 -0.44
C ILE A 63 10.73 -1.86 0.37
N THR A 64 10.45 -0.56 0.47
CA THR A 64 11.29 0.38 1.23
C THR A 64 11.24 0.11 2.75
N ASP A 65 12.24 0.59 3.48
CA ASP A 65 12.36 0.41 4.94
C ASP A 65 11.14 0.92 5.73
N ALA A 66 10.37 1.84 5.14
CA ALA A 66 9.12 2.32 5.72
C ALA A 66 8.07 1.22 5.97
N PHE A 67 8.20 0.06 5.31
CA PHE A 67 7.23 -1.04 5.35
C PHE A 67 7.83 -2.36 5.87
N ARG A 68 9.02 -2.32 6.49
CA ARG A 68 9.75 -3.53 6.93
C ARG A 68 9.63 -3.84 8.43
N ASP A 69 9.08 -2.93 9.22
CA ASP A 69 8.91 -3.14 10.67
C ASP A 69 7.56 -3.84 10.96
N PRO A 70 7.55 -5.13 11.35
CA PRO A 70 6.32 -5.88 11.60
C PRO A 70 5.55 -5.39 12.83
N ALA A 71 6.18 -4.64 13.74
CA ALA A 71 5.50 -4.08 14.91
C ALA A 71 4.63 -2.86 14.54
N THR A 72 4.96 -2.18 13.44
CA THR A 72 4.30 -0.92 13.05
C THR A 72 3.77 -0.90 11.61
N THR A 73 3.99 -1.95 10.84
CA THR A 73 3.51 -2.12 9.46
C THR A 73 2.37 -3.13 9.42
N LEU A 74 1.23 -2.73 8.83
CA LEU A 74 0.17 -3.66 8.46
C LEU A 74 0.34 -4.08 7.00
N VAL A 75 0.35 -5.39 6.73
CA VAL A 75 0.29 -5.92 5.37
C VAL A 75 -1.15 -6.34 5.07
N VAL A 76 -1.70 -5.83 3.97
CA VAL A 76 -3.04 -6.15 3.47
C VAL A 76 -2.89 -6.81 2.11
N TYR A 77 -3.40 -8.01 1.93
CA TYR A 77 -3.35 -8.72 0.67
C TYR A 77 -4.71 -9.30 0.34
N THR A 78 -5.00 -9.42 -0.95
CA THR A 78 -6.16 -10.16 -1.43
C THR A 78 -5.72 -11.58 -1.80
N PRO A 79 -6.52 -12.63 -1.53
CA PRO A 79 -6.17 -14.00 -1.94
C PRO A 79 -6.25 -14.28 -3.45
N ALA A 80 -6.76 -13.32 -4.24
CA ALA A 80 -7.05 -13.49 -5.67
C ALA A 80 -5.81 -13.33 -6.55
#